data_AF-A0A944R6Q3-F1
#
_entry.id   AF-A0A944R6Q3-F1
#
_cell.length_a   1.000
_cell.length_b   1.000
_cell.length_c   1.000
_cell.angle_alpha   90.00
_cell.angle_beta   90.00
_cell.angle_gamma   90.00
#
_symmetry.space_group_name_H-M   'P 1'
#
loop_
_entity.id
_entity.type
_entity.pdbx_description
1 polymer ?
#
loop_
_entity_poly.entity_id
_entity_poly.type
_entity_poly.pdbx_seq_one_letter_code
_entity_poly.pdbx_strand_id
1 'polypeptide(L)'
;MSIRPLLQRRAAIRSSLRHQLESRGFIEVDTPVVASELLPEIYIDPVTLTHQSKTKYLQTSPETQMKRLLAEDSGPIFQFAQCFRSDERGPLHDTEFTMLEWYEPGACLRSTAEIIESLLNKSLHTNGLERLTCRDAFIQHANIDPITASLNTLLQASISHGARLPNSISTLPKEQQWSLVFEVLL
;
A
#
# COMPACT_ATOMS: atom_id res chain seq x y z
N MET A 1 -25.60 17.57 4.18
CA MET A 1 -24.92 17.55 2.86
C MET A 1 -25.49 16.40 2.05
N SER A 2 -25.79 16.59 0.75
CA SER A 2 -26.21 15.49 -0.13
C SER A 2 -25.01 14.62 -0.50
N ILE A 3 -25.18 13.30 -0.56
CA ILE A 3 -24.11 12.35 -0.92
C ILE A 3 -23.78 12.35 -2.42
N ARG A 4 -24.69 12.85 -3.27
CA ARG A 4 -24.58 12.78 -4.73
C ARG A 4 -23.30 13.45 -5.29
N PRO A 5 -22.91 14.67 -4.89
CA PRO A 5 -21.68 15.29 -5.38
C PRO A 5 -20.41 14.48 -5.04
N LEU A 6 -20.38 13.84 -3.87
CA LEU A 6 -19.27 12.99 -3.44
C LEU A 6 -19.14 11.75 -4.35
N LEU A 7 -20.26 11.09 -4.63
CA LEU A 7 -20.29 9.92 -5.54
C LEU A 7 -19.90 10.31 -6.97
N GLN A 8 -20.37 11.46 -7.45
CA GLN A 8 -19.99 11.99 -8.77
C GLN A 8 -18.47 12.24 -8.85
N ARG A 9 -17.88 12.84 -7.80
CA ARG A 9 -16.43 13.06 -7.74
C ARG A 9 -15.65 11.74 -7.72
N ARG A 10 -16.08 10.75 -6.92
CA ARG A 10 -15.48 9.41 -6.90
C ARG A 10 -15.51 8.75 -8.28
N ALA A 11 -16.66 8.80 -8.95
CA ALA A 11 -16.83 8.24 -10.30
C ALA A 11 -15.92 8.94 -11.33
N ALA A 12 -15.84 10.28 -11.28
CA ALA A 12 -14.98 11.06 -12.17
C ALA A 12 -13.49 10.73 -11.97
N ILE A 13 -13.03 10.62 -10.71
CA ILE A 13 -11.65 10.21 -10.39
C ILE A 13 -11.36 8.82 -10.96
N ARG A 14 -12.25 7.84 -10.71
CA ARG A 14 -12.07 6.48 -11.24
C ARG A 14 -12.01 6.45 -12.77
N SER A 15 -12.90 7.19 -13.44
CA SER A 15 -12.91 7.29 -14.90
C SER A 15 -11.63 7.91 -15.45
N SER A 16 -11.11 8.96 -14.80
CA SER A 16 -9.85 9.61 -15.16
C SER A 16 -8.66 8.65 -15.02
N LEU A 17 -8.56 7.94 -13.90
CA LEU A 17 -7.48 6.98 -13.64
C LEU A 17 -7.48 5.85 -14.68
N ARG A 18 -8.66 5.29 -14.97
CA ARG A 18 -8.84 4.26 -16.01
C ARG A 18 -8.34 4.74 -17.37
N HIS A 19 -8.87 5.87 -17.85
CA HIS A 19 -8.54 6.40 -19.17
C HIS A 19 -7.03 6.68 -19.31
N GLN A 20 -6.40 7.13 -18.23
CA GLN A 20 -4.97 7.40 -18.23
C GLN A 20 -4.09 6.14 -18.32
N LEU A 21 -4.48 5.04 -17.66
CA LEU A 21 -3.76 3.77 -17.78
C LEU A 21 -3.99 3.15 -19.16
N GLU A 22 -5.23 3.15 -19.65
CA GLU A 22 -5.57 2.68 -21.00
C GLU A 22 -4.80 3.44 -22.09
N SER A 23 -4.69 4.78 -21.96
CA SER A 23 -3.93 5.61 -22.91
C SER A 23 -2.43 5.28 -22.97
N ARG A 24 -1.91 4.56 -21.96
CA ARG A 24 -0.53 4.08 -21.88
C ARG A 24 -0.37 2.63 -22.34
N GLY A 25 -1.45 2.00 -22.81
CA GLY A 25 -1.44 0.62 -23.27
C GLY A 25 -1.67 -0.43 -22.18
N PHE A 26 -2.07 -0.03 -20.96
CA PHE A 26 -2.46 -1.00 -19.94
C PHE A 26 -3.84 -1.59 -20.23
N ILE A 27 -4.01 -2.88 -19.93
CA ILE A 27 -5.28 -3.61 -20.04
C ILE A 27 -5.92 -3.74 -18.65
N GLU A 28 -7.20 -3.37 -18.52
CA GLU A 28 -7.97 -3.62 -17.29
C GLU A 28 -8.27 -5.12 -17.19
N VAL A 29 -7.97 -5.72 -16.03
CA VAL A 29 -8.22 -7.15 -15.77
C VAL A 29 -9.05 -7.34 -14.50
N ASP A 30 -9.68 -8.50 -14.38
CA ASP A 30 -10.35 -8.96 -13.17
C ASP A 30 -9.75 -10.30 -12.73
N THR A 31 -9.34 -10.35 -11.46
CA THR A 31 -8.80 -11.56 -10.82
C THR A 31 -9.75 -12.09 -9.74
N PRO A 32 -9.67 -13.39 -9.38
CA PRO A 32 -10.53 -13.98 -8.36
C PRO A 32 -10.41 -13.29 -6.99
N VAL A 33 -11.56 -12.88 -6.43
CA VAL A 33 -11.63 -12.26 -5.09
C VAL A 33 -11.44 -13.29 -3.96
N VAL A 34 -11.91 -14.51 -4.17
CA VAL A 34 -11.78 -15.61 -3.21
C VAL A 34 -10.55 -16.42 -3.55
N ALA A 35 -9.57 -16.41 -2.65
CA ALA A 35 -8.33 -17.13 -2.79
C ALA A 35 -8.33 -18.41 -1.93
N SER A 36 -7.61 -19.42 -2.41
CA SER A 36 -7.34 -20.64 -1.62
C SER A 36 -6.14 -20.46 -0.70
N GLU A 37 -5.24 -19.56 -1.06
CA GLU A 37 -3.97 -19.26 -0.41
C GLU A 37 -3.71 -17.76 -0.56
N LEU A 38 -2.97 -17.18 0.36
CA LEU A 38 -2.55 -15.77 0.34
C LEU A 38 -1.04 -15.69 0.54
N LEU A 39 -0.44 -14.57 0.11
CA LEU A 39 0.91 -14.25 0.52
C LEU A 39 0.91 -13.93 2.02
N PRO A 40 1.79 -14.53 2.82
CA PRO A 40 1.88 -14.22 4.24
C PRO A 40 2.44 -12.81 4.40
N GLU A 41 1.67 -11.94 5.07
CA GLU A 41 2.06 -10.58 5.39
C GLU A 41 1.94 -10.35 6.89
N ILE A 42 3.02 -9.88 7.53
CA ILE A 42 3.15 -9.80 8.99
C ILE A 42 2.07 -8.91 9.62
N TYR A 43 1.66 -7.86 8.90
CA TYR A 43 0.77 -6.81 9.38
C TYR A 43 -0.63 -6.86 8.75
N ILE A 44 -0.95 -7.90 7.99
CA ILE A 44 -2.25 -8.01 7.32
C ILE A 44 -2.91 -9.32 7.70
N ASP A 45 -3.97 -9.21 8.50
CA ASP A 45 -4.84 -10.33 8.80
C ASP A 45 -5.90 -10.48 7.69
N PRO A 46 -6.06 -11.66 7.08
CA PRO A 46 -7.04 -11.85 6.03
C PRO A 46 -8.44 -12.16 6.57
N VAL A 47 -9.48 -11.74 5.85
CA VAL A 47 -10.84 -12.21 6.14
C VAL A 47 -11.00 -13.66 5.68
N THR A 48 -11.29 -14.55 6.62
CA THR A 48 -11.45 -15.98 6.38
C THR A 48 -12.88 -16.37 6.07
N LEU A 49 -13.06 -17.34 5.18
CA LEU A 49 -14.35 -17.91 4.77
C LEU A 49 -14.27 -19.43 4.87
N THR A 50 -15.39 -20.09 5.17
CA THR A 50 -15.52 -21.54 5.06
C THR A 50 -16.42 -21.89 3.89
N HIS A 51 -15.89 -22.56 2.88
CA HIS A 51 -16.65 -23.01 1.71
C HIS A 51 -16.35 -24.48 1.44
N GLN A 52 -17.39 -25.32 1.39
CA GLN A 52 -17.28 -26.77 1.19
C GLN A 52 -16.28 -27.44 2.16
N SER A 53 -16.36 -27.08 3.44
CA SER A 53 -15.46 -27.57 4.51
C SER A 53 -13.97 -27.25 4.29
N LYS A 54 -13.65 -26.29 3.41
CA LYS A 54 -12.29 -25.76 3.22
C LYS A 54 -12.23 -24.30 3.63
N THR A 55 -11.15 -23.92 4.29
CA THR A 55 -10.82 -22.51 4.53
C THR A 55 -10.46 -21.85 3.22
N LYS A 56 -11.04 -20.68 2.99
CA LYS A 56 -10.77 -19.75 1.90
C LYS A 56 -10.53 -18.38 2.48
N TYR A 57 -10.01 -17.47 1.67
CA TYR A 57 -9.72 -16.12 2.08
C TYR A 57 -10.25 -15.14 1.06
N LEU A 58 -10.72 -13.99 1.53
CA LEU A 58 -10.90 -12.84 0.65
C LEU A 58 -9.53 -12.21 0.39
N GLN A 59 -9.29 -11.79 -0.84
CA GLN A 59 -8.00 -11.21 -1.23
C GLN A 59 -7.69 -9.93 -0.44
N THR A 60 -6.46 -9.83 0.06
CA THR A 60 -5.94 -8.62 0.72
C THR A 60 -5.36 -7.61 -0.28
N SER A 61 -4.97 -8.09 -1.46
CA SER A 61 -4.59 -7.40 -2.69
C SER A 61 -4.70 -8.40 -3.86
N PRO A 62 -4.91 -7.94 -5.12
CA PRO A 62 -4.87 -8.79 -6.31
C PRO A 62 -3.45 -9.24 -6.73
N GLU A 63 -2.39 -8.83 -6.04
CA GLU A 63 -0.97 -9.04 -6.38
C GLU A 63 -0.65 -10.45 -6.86
N THR A 64 -0.96 -11.48 -6.06
CA THR A 64 -0.61 -12.87 -6.39
C THR A 64 -1.24 -13.32 -7.69
N GLN A 65 -2.48 -12.91 -7.95
CA GLN A 65 -3.21 -13.30 -9.16
C GLN A 65 -2.72 -12.50 -10.37
N MET A 66 -2.47 -11.20 -10.22
CA MET A 66 -1.93 -10.37 -11.29
C MET A 66 -0.52 -10.82 -11.69
N LYS A 67 0.33 -11.20 -10.73
CA LYS A 67 1.66 -11.77 -11.02
C LYS A 67 1.60 -13.08 -11.82
N ARG A 68 0.54 -13.89 -11.65
CA ARG A 68 0.33 -15.07 -12.50
C ARG A 68 0.00 -14.67 -13.94
N LEU A 69 -0.80 -13.63 -14.14
CA LEU A 69 -1.04 -13.08 -15.48
C LEU A 69 0.24 -12.55 -16.12
N LEU A 70 1.12 -11.91 -15.35
CA LEU A 70 2.44 -11.47 -15.85
C LEU A 70 3.32 -12.66 -16.28
N ALA A 71 3.29 -13.75 -15.52
CA ALA A 71 4.01 -14.96 -15.88
C ALA A 71 3.49 -15.60 -17.18
N GLU A 72 2.23 -15.35 -17.53
CA GLU A 72 1.57 -15.75 -18.79
C GLU A 72 1.63 -14.64 -19.86
N ASP A 73 2.59 -13.70 -19.76
CA ASP A 73 2.86 -12.66 -20.76
C ASP A 73 1.70 -11.68 -21.03
N SER A 74 0.90 -11.37 -20.00
CA SER A 74 -0.22 -10.41 -20.12
C SER A 74 0.18 -8.98 -20.52
N GLY A 75 1.47 -8.62 -20.43
CA GLY A 75 1.95 -7.26 -20.64
C GLY A 75 1.53 -6.30 -19.52
N PRO A 76 1.43 -4.98 -19.80
CA PRO A 76 0.98 -4.00 -18.81
C PRO A 76 -0.50 -4.18 -18.47
N ILE A 77 -0.81 -4.38 -17.19
CA ILE A 77 -2.18 -4.64 -16.70
C ILE A 77 -2.50 -3.79 -15.47
N PHE A 78 -3.78 -3.49 -15.26
CA PHE A 78 -4.27 -2.84 -14.04
C PHE A 78 -5.62 -3.41 -13.60
N GLN A 79 -5.94 -3.27 -12.32
CA GLN A 79 -7.20 -3.70 -11.75
C GLN A 79 -7.67 -2.72 -10.68
N PHE A 80 -8.97 -2.42 -10.70
CA PHE A 80 -9.65 -1.81 -9.56
C PHE A 80 -10.30 -2.90 -8.69
N ALA A 81 -9.51 -3.52 -7.81
CA ALA A 81 -9.93 -4.66 -7.01
C ALA A 81 -10.72 -4.27 -5.75
N GLN A 82 -11.68 -5.10 -5.33
CA GLN A 82 -12.14 -5.09 -3.94
C GLN A 82 -11.18 -5.93 -3.10
N CYS A 83 -10.65 -5.32 -2.06
CA CYS A 83 -9.68 -5.90 -1.14
C CYS A 83 -10.25 -5.91 0.27
N PHE A 84 -9.84 -6.92 1.04
CA PHE A 84 -10.39 -7.20 2.35
C PHE A 84 -9.26 -7.45 3.35
N ARG A 85 -9.25 -6.68 4.44
CA ARG A 85 -8.28 -6.83 5.53
C ARG A 85 -9.02 -6.82 6.85
N SER A 86 -8.81 -7.86 7.64
CA SER A 86 -9.42 -8.00 8.96
C SER A 86 -8.86 -6.91 9.88
N ASP A 87 -9.70 -6.46 10.81
CA ASP A 87 -9.30 -5.60 11.94
C ASP A 87 -8.68 -4.23 11.60
N GLU A 88 -8.58 -3.86 10.33
CA GLU A 88 -8.28 -2.50 9.87
C GLU A 88 -9.54 -1.62 9.95
N ARG A 89 -9.76 -0.92 11.08
CA ARG A 89 -10.87 0.03 11.24
C ARG A 89 -10.41 1.39 11.76
N GLY A 90 -10.78 2.45 11.05
CA GLY A 90 -10.48 3.82 11.45
C GLY A 90 -11.03 4.86 10.47
N PRO A 91 -10.75 6.15 10.67
CA PRO A 91 -11.22 7.20 9.75
C PRO A 91 -10.66 7.08 8.32
N LEU A 92 -9.57 6.31 8.15
CA LEU A 92 -8.90 6.06 6.86
C LEU A 92 -8.90 4.58 6.46
N HIS A 93 -9.50 3.69 7.27
CA HIS A 93 -9.42 2.25 7.08
C HIS A 93 -10.80 1.62 7.27
N ASP A 94 -11.16 0.74 6.34
CA ASP A 94 -12.35 -0.08 6.42
C ASP A 94 -11.98 -1.52 6.03
N THR A 95 -12.74 -2.49 6.53
CA THR A 95 -12.50 -3.91 6.27
C THR A 95 -12.58 -4.24 4.79
N GLU A 96 -13.42 -3.53 4.04
CA GLU A 96 -13.54 -3.61 2.58
C GLU A 96 -13.17 -2.27 1.95
N PHE A 97 -12.31 -2.30 0.94
CA PHE A 97 -11.95 -1.10 0.19
C PHE A 97 -11.60 -1.41 -1.26
N THR A 98 -11.63 -0.37 -2.09
CA THR A 98 -11.24 -0.47 -3.50
C THR A 98 -9.78 -0.08 -3.65
N MET A 99 -8.95 -1.01 -4.13
CA MET A 99 -7.57 -0.78 -4.49
C MET A 99 -7.44 -0.56 -6.00
N LEU A 100 -6.58 0.36 -6.43
CA LEU A 100 -6.07 0.41 -7.80
C LEU A 100 -4.65 -0.16 -7.78
N GLU A 101 -4.44 -1.28 -8.46
CA GLU A 101 -3.13 -1.93 -8.58
C GLU A 101 -2.80 -2.12 -10.07
N TRP A 102 -1.53 -1.97 -10.45
CA TRP A 102 -1.07 -2.16 -11.82
C TRP A 102 0.34 -2.73 -11.86
N TYR A 103 0.66 -3.38 -12.96
CA TYR A 103 1.97 -3.94 -13.25
C TYR A 103 2.38 -3.58 -14.67
N GLU A 104 3.65 -3.22 -14.83
CA GLU A 104 4.27 -2.86 -16.11
C GLU A 104 5.62 -3.60 -16.22
N PRO A 105 5.73 -4.61 -17.11
CA PRO A 105 7.00 -5.28 -17.34
C PRO A 105 8.11 -4.31 -17.74
N GLY A 106 9.28 -4.44 -17.11
CA GLY A 106 10.44 -3.58 -17.37
C GLY A 106 10.37 -2.18 -16.71
N ALA A 107 9.33 -1.89 -15.93
CA ALA A 107 9.26 -0.65 -15.17
C ALA A 107 10.31 -0.56 -14.05
N CYS A 108 10.68 0.66 -13.68
CA CYS A 108 11.54 0.96 -12.55
C CYS A 108 10.87 2.01 -11.65
N LEU A 109 11.42 2.23 -10.44
CA LEU A 109 10.87 3.21 -9.50
C LEU A 109 10.65 4.60 -10.11
N ARG A 110 11.54 5.02 -11.01
CA ARG A 110 11.44 6.32 -11.69
C ARG A 110 10.22 6.37 -12.62
N SER A 111 10.06 5.39 -13.50
CA SER A 111 8.94 5.36 -14.45
C SER A 111 7.61 5.21 -13.71
N THR A 112 7.55 4.39 -12.66
CA THR A 112 6.37 4.27 -11.80
C THR A 112 6.00 5.59 -11.14
N ALA A 113 6.98 6.32 -10.60
CA ALA A 113 6.74 7.62 -9.97
C ALA A 113 6.25 8.68 -10.97
N GLU A 114 6.74 8.67 -12.22
CA GLU A 114 6.26 9.55 -13.30
C GLU A 114 4.79 9.23 -13.67
N ILE A 115 4.40 7.95 -13.68
CA ILE A 115 2.99 7.54 -13.86
C ILE A 115 2.13 8.06 -12.69
N ILE A 116 2.54 7.83 -11.44
CA ILE A 116 1.81 8.29 -10.25
C ILE A 116 1.62 9.82 -10.30
N GLU A 117 2.67 10.57 -10.57
CA GLU A 117 2.62 12.03 -10.66
C GLU A 117 1.59 12.49 -11.71
N SER A 118 1.60 11.89 -12.90
CA SER A 118 0.61 12.19 -13.93
C SER A 118 -0.81 11.82 -13.49
N LEU A 119 -1.00 10.65 -12.87
CA LEU A 119 -2.32 10.18 -12.43
C LEU A 119 -2.92 11.13 -11.39
N LEU A 120 -2.11 11.55 -10.41
CA LEU A 120 -2.51 12.47 -9.34
C LEU A 120 -2.73 13.89 -9.86
N ASN A 121 -1.86 14.39 -10.72
CA ASN A 121 -2.04 15.73 -11.30
C ASN A 121 -3.35 15.82 -12.09
N LYS A 122 -3.63 14.85 -12.98
CA LYS A 122 -4.83 14.89 -13.82
C LYS A 122 -6.12 14.59 -13.05
N SER A 123 -6.07 13.73 -12.02
CA SER A 123 -7.28 13.30 -11.29
C SER A 123 -7.57 14.12 -10.04
N LEU A 124 -6.54 14.67 -9.39
CA LEU A 124 -6.63 15.39 -8.12
C LEU A 124 -6.04 16.81 -8.17
N HIS A 125 -5.47 17.25 -9.30
CA HIS A 125 -4.88 18.59 -9.48
C HIS A 125 -3.71 18.89 -8.52
N THR A 126 -2.86 17.88 -8.26
CA THR A 126 -1.62 18.07 -7.50
C THR A 126 -0.54 18.79 -8.32
N ASN A 127 0.39 19.47 -7.66
CA ASN A 127 1.43 20.29 -8.32
C ASN A 127 2.78 19.57 -8.52
N GLY A 128 2.83 18.26 -8.28
CA GLY A 128 4.03 17.42 -8.39
C GLY A 128 4.20 16.49 -7.20
N LEU A 129 5.30 15.74 -7.19
CA LEU A 129 5.72 14.86 -6.09
C LEU A 129 7.06 15.30 -5.48
N GLU A 130 7.09 15.42 -4.16
CA GLU A 130 8.36 15.44 -3.44
C GLU A 130 9.00 14.03 -3.49
N ARG A 131 10.32 13.97 -3.70
CA ARG A 131 11.07 12.73 -3.84
C ARG A 131 12.17 12.68 -2.80
N LEU A 132 11.95 11.90 -1.75
CA LEU A 132 12.91 11.67 -0.67
C LEU A 132 13.26 10.18 -0.61
N THR A 133 14.52 9.88 -0.34
CA THR A 133 14.85 8.52 0.12
C THR A 133 14.36 8.36 1.57
N CYS A 134 14.13 7.11 1.99
CA CYS A 134 13.77 6.85 3.39
C CYS A 134 14.84 7.42 4.35
N ARG A 135 16.13 7.28 4.02
CA ARG A 135 17.23 7.84 4.82
C ARG A 135 17.15 9.37 4.91
N ASP A 136 16.92 10.05 3.79
CA ASP A 136 16.83 11.52 3.78
C ASP A 136 15.60 12.01 4.56
N ALA A 137 14.47 11.30 4.46
CA ALA A 137 13.28 11.62 5.26
C ALA A 137 13.56 11.54 6.77
N PHE A 138 14.24 10.49 7.22
CA PHE A 138 14.67 10.38 8.63
C PHE A 138 15.64 11.49 9.04
N ILE A 139 16.63 11.82 8.19
CA ILE A 139 17.58 12.90 8.50
C ILE A 139 16.86 14.26 8.57
N GLN A 140 15.98 14.53 7.61
CA GLN A 140 15.28 15.80 7.50
C GLN A 140 14.25 16.01 8.62
N HIS A 141 13.49 14.96 8.97
CA HIS A 141 12.34 15.09 9.87
C HIS A 141 12.63 14.59 11.29
N ALA A 142 13.49 13.59 11.45
CA ALA A 142 13.86 13.03 12.75
C ALA A 142 15.26 13.44 13.23
N ASN A 143 16.06 14.10 12.38
CA ASN A 143 17.46 14.47 12.63
C ASN A 143 18.36 13.27 12.95
N ILE A 144 18.07 12.11 12.34
CA ILE A 144 18.79 10.86 12.59
C ILE A 144 19.00 10.10 11.29
N ASP A 145 20.15 9.45 11.19
CA ASP A 145 20.46 8.53 10.10
C ASP A 145 20.07 7.10 10.49
N PRO A 146 19.03 6.49 9.89
CA PRO A 146 18.54 5.17 10.29
C PRO A 146 19.52 4.04 9.96
N ILE A 147 20.51 4.28 9.09
CA ILE A 147 21.50 3.27 8.69
C ILE A 147 22.66 3.21 9.69
N THR A 148 23.09 4.38 10.22
CA THR A 148 24.28 4.47 11.06
C THR A 148 23.98 4.67 12.54
N ALA A 149 22.76 5.08 12.90
CA ALA A 149 22.36 5.27 14.28
C ALA A 149 22.46 3.95 15.09
N SER A 150 22.50 4.05 16.41
CA SER A 150 22.33 2.88 17.29
C SER A 150 20.86 2.71 17.66
N LEU A 151 20.48 1.51 18.12
CA LEU A 151 19.11 1.24 18.60
C LEU A 151 18.70 2.22 19.70
N ASN A 152 19.62 2.49 20.63
CA ASN A 152 19.38 3.44 21.72
C ASN A 152 19.13 4.84 21.17
N THR A 153 19.89 5.27 20.15
CA THR A 153 19.71 6.58 19.51
C THR A 153 18.33 6.68 18.86
N LEU A 154 17.89 5.64 18.15
CA LEU A 154 16.56 5.63 17.54
C LEU A 154 15.42 5.58 18.57
N LEU A 155 15.56 4.79 19.63
CA LEU A 155 14.60 4.78 20.74
C LEU A 155 14.43 6.17 21.37
N GLN A 156 15.54 6.88 21.61
CA GLN A 156 15.49 8.25 22.13
C GLN A 156 14.81 9.20 21.14
N ALA A 157 15.05 9.01 19.84
CA ALA A 157 14.37 9.76 18.79
C ALA A 157 12.85 9.59 18.85
N SER A 158 12.39 8.34 18.89
CA SER A 158 10.96 8.02 18.93
C SER A 158 10.28 8.70 20.10
N ILE A 159 10.92 8.66 21.28
CA ILE A 159 10.42 9.35 22.48
C ILE A 159 10.40 10.87 22.28
N SER A 160 11.47 11.46 21.74
CA SER A 160 11.57 12.90 21.53
C SER A 160 10.55 13.45 20.53
N HIS A 161 10.17 12.65 19.54
CA HIS A 161 9.15 12.98 18.53
C HIS A 161 7.74 12.57 18.96
N GLY A 162 7.55 12.12 20.19
CA GLY A 162 6.24 11.77 20.75
C GLY A 162 5.63 10.49 20.16
N ALA A 163 6.44 9.65 19.54
CA ALA A 163 6.00 8.40 18.96
C ALA A 163 5.64 7.39 20.07
N ARG A 164 4.57 6.62 19.87
CA ARG A 164 4.07 5.68 20.87
C ARG A 164 4.75 4.34 20.72
N LEU A 165 5.70 4.06 21.60
CA LEU A 165 6.34 2.74 21.69
C LEU A 165 5.52 1.81 22.61
N PRO A 166 5.40 0.51 22.28
CA PRO A 166 4.74 -0.44 23.16
C PRO A 166 5.57 -0.68 24.43
N ASN A 167 4.88 -0.85 25.56
CA ASN A 167 5.52 -1.04 26.87
C ASN A 167 6.42 -2.29 26.93
N SER A 168 6.18 -3.28 26.04
CA SER A 168 6.94 -4.53 25.95
C SER A 168 8.23 -4.42 25.13
N ILE A 169 8.54 -3.27 24.54
CA ILE A 169 9.66 -3.14 23.59
C ILE A 169 11.00 -3.65 24.16
N SER A 170 11.30 -3.35 25.43
CA SER A 170 12.53 -3.79 26.10
C SER A 170 12.64 -5.30 26.27
N THR A 171 11.53 -6.04 26.17
CA THR A 171 11.47 -7.49 26.31
C THR A 171 11.58 -8.22 24.96
N LEU A 172 11.47 -7.51 23.84
CA LEU A 172 11.58 -8.08 22.51
C LEU A 172 13.03 -8.41 22.16
N PRO A 173 13.30 -9.41 21.29
CA PRO A 173 14.60 -9.58 20.67
C PRO A 173 15.09 -8.29 20.00
N LYS A 174 16.42 -8.06 20.03
CA LYS A 174 17.01 -6.81 19.53
C LYS A 174 16.61 -6.46 18.10
N GLU A 175 16.51 -7.45 17.21
CA GLU A 175 16.09 -7.26 15.81
C GLU A 175 14.63 -6.78 15.70
N GLN A 176 13.73 -7.34 16.52
CA GLN A 176 12.33 -6.89 16.56
C GLN A 176 12.20 -5.49 17.15
N GLN A 177 13.04 -5.14 18.13
CA GLN A 177 13.12 -3.76 18.62
C GLN A 177 13.53 -2.81 17.50
N TRP A 178 14.51 -3.18 16.69
CA TRP A 178 14.95 -2.38 15.54
C TRP A 178 13.83 -2.16 14.53
N SER A 179 13.18 -3.22 14.07
CA SER A 179 12.09 -3.11 13.09
C SER A 179 10.96 -2.22 13.61
N LEU A 180 10.53 -2.44 14.85
CA LEU A 180 9.45 -1.67 15.46
C LEU A 180 9.81 -0.19 15.64
N VAL A 181 11.02 0.14 16.08
CA VAL A 181 11.46 1.53 16.25
C VAL A 181 11.58 2.24 14.91
N PHE A 182 12.10 1.54 13.90
CA PHE A 182 12.17 2.05 12.54
C PHE A 182 10.76 2.33 11.99
N GLU A 183 9.83 1.39 12.14
CA GLU A 183 8.44 1.54 11.69
C GLU A 183 7.69 2.66 12.40
N VAL A 184 7.91 2.85 13.71
CA VAL A 184 7.26 3.91 14.50
C VAL A 184 7.78 5.30 14.15
N LEU A 185 9.00 5.40 13.60
CA LEU A 185 9.60 6.66 13.16
C LEU A 185 9.34 7.01 11.69
N LEU A 186 8.94 6.04 10.88
CA LEU A 186 8.59 6.23 9.46
C LEU A 186 7.21 6.88 9.32
#